data_AF-A0A381DIC1-F1
#
_entry.id   AF-A0A381DIC1-F1
#
_cell.length_a   1.000
_cell.length_b   1.000
_cell.length_c   1.000
_cell.angle_alpha   90.00
_cell.angle_beta   90.00
_cell.angle_gamma   90.00
#
_symmetry.space_group_name_H-M   'P 1'
#
loop_
_entity.id
_entity.type
_entity.pdbx_description
1 polymer ?
#
loop_
_entity_poly.entity_id
_entity_poly.type
_entity_poly.pdbx_seq_one_letter_code
_entity_poly.pdbx_strand_id
1 'polypeptide(L)'
;MGRIVIDKILNFMDNGIPKNEFDRQLLASNLVGAKNLKELNRLERIITIQKINDLDINPIKGNFDYQHLKDIHKFIFKYVYVFAGFDRADIGLQGAFLKGNQHFVPGNEIKKYSKIIFDELKEQNYLKNSKDLNQFAKNTANFMMELNALHPFREGNGRTQRIFINQLAKNAGYRLKPYIKRKYDNGLHRSFSA
;
A
#
# COMPACT_ATOMS: atom_id res chain seq x y z
N MET A 1 39.25 -13.81 6.87
CA MET A 1 38.53 -14.91 6.18
C MET A 1 37.46 -15.61 7.03
N GLY A 2 37.69 -15.86 8.33
CA GLY A 2 36.76 -16.65 9.17
C GLY A 2 35.38 -16.03 9.48
N ARG A 3 35.28 -14.71 9.70
CA ARG A 3 33.99 -14.03 10.00
C ARG A 3 32.99 -14.12 8.84
N ILE A 4 33.45 -13.99 7.59
CA ILE A 4 32.62 -14.04 6.38
C ILE A 4 32.04 -15.44 6.14
N VAL A 5 32.79 -16.50 6.50
CA VAL A 5 32.33 -17.89 6.39
C VAL A 5 31.31 -18.20 7.49
N ILE A 6 31.55 -17.71 8.72
CA ILE A 6 30.60 -17.85 9.84
C ILE A 6 29.29 -17.09 9.57
N ASP A 7 29.34 -15.87 9.02
CA ASP A 7 28.15 -15.10 8.66
C ASP A 7 27.36 -15.73 7.49
N LYS A 8 28.05 -16.40 6.56
CA LYS A 8 27.40 -17.22 5.52
C LYS A 8 26.74 -18.46 6.12
N ILE A 9 27.38 -19.15 7.06
CA ILE A 9 26.84 -20.35 7.72
C ILE A 9 25.67 -19.99 8.65
N LEU A 10 25.71 -18.87 9.35
CA LEU A 10 24.60 -18.37 10.18
C LEU A 10 23.38 -17.98 9.33
N ASN A 11 23.58 -17.46 8.12
CA ASN A 11 22.49 -17.26 7.15
C ASN A 11 21.86 -18.58 6.66
N PHE A 12 22.55 -19.72 6.77
CA PHE A 12 21.97 -21.05 6.49
C PHE A 12 21.21 -21.64 7.70
N MET A 13 21.45 -21.14 8.91
CA MET A 13 20.76 -21.60 10.14
C MET A 13 19.55 -20.73 10.52
N ASP A 14 19.34 -19.60 9.84
CA ASP A 14 18.08 -18.89 9.90
C ASP A 14 17.12 -19.58 8.92
N ASN A 15 16.13 -20.32 9.42
CA ASN A 15 15.18 -21.11 8.62
C ASN A 15 14.27 -20.24 7.72
N GLY A 16 14.58 -18.95 7.56
CA GLY A 16 13.78 -17.93 6.88
C GLY A 16 12.56 -17.48 7.68
N ILE A 17 12.44 -17.94 8.93
CA ILE A 17 11.32 -17.64 9.83
C ILE A 17 11.65 -16.37 10.61
N PRO A 18 10.77 -15.35 10.58
CA PRO A 18 11.04 -14.10 11.28
C PRO A 18 11.22 -14.27 12.80
N LYS A 19 12.19 -13.54 13.35
CA LYS A 19 12.47 -13.51 14.79
C LYS A 19 11.51 -12.64 15.59
N ASN A 20 10.90 -11.62 14.96
CA ASN A 20 9.88 -10.80 15.60
C ASN A 20 8.47 -11.38 15.37
N GLU A 21 7.58 -11.19 16.33
CA GLU A 21 6.21 -11.72 16.27
C GLU A 21 5.39 -11.09 15.14
N PHE A 22 5.60 -9.80 14.89
CA PHE A 22 4.88 -9.03 13.88
C PHE A 22 5.00 -9.64 12.47
N ASP A 23 6.19 -10.11 12.11
CA ASP A 23 6.48 -10.75 10.84
C ASP A 23 6.12 -12.24 10.84
N ARG A 24 6.17 -12.93 12.00
CA ARG A 24 5.63 -14.29 12.12
C ARG A 24 4.13 -14.33 11.87
N GLN A 25 3.38 -13.37 12.40
CA GLN A 25 1.94 -13.26 12.17
C GLN A 25 1.65 -13.01 10.68
N LEU A 26 2.44 -12.15 10.01
CA LEU A 26 2.31 -11.96 8.56
C LEU A 26 2.58 -13.26 7.79
N LEU A 27 3.64 -13.98 8.14
CA LEU A 27 3.92 -15.27 7.51
C LEU A 27 2.79 -16.28 7.78
N ALA A 28 2.29 -16.39 9.01
CA ALA A 28 1.20 -17.31 9.36
C ALA A 28 -0.13 -16.99 8.65
N SER A 29 -0.35 -15.73 8.27
CA SER A 29 -1.56 -15.28 7.59
C SER A 29 -1.63 -15.60 6.10
N ASN A 30 -0.56 -16.18 5.53
CA ASN A 30 -0.45 -16.38 4.09
C ASN A 30 -1.26 -17.60 3.59
N LEU A 31 -1.92 -17.44 2.44
CA LEU A 31 -2.71 -18.47 1.76
C LEU A 31 -1.93 -19.21 0.66
N VAL A 32 -0.69 -18.80 0.39
CA VAL A 32 0.13 -19.28 -0.73
C VAL A 32 1.07 -20.41 -0.33
N GLY A 33 1.00 -20.87 0.93
CA GLY A 33 1.84 -21.93 1.47
C GLY A 33 3.31 -21.56 1.64
N ALA A 34 3.63 -20.25 1.64
CA ALA A 34 5.00 -19.78 1.80
C ALA A 34 5.55 -20.14 3.19
N LYS A 35 6.80 -20.61 3.23
CA LYS A 35 7.47 -21.05 4.48
C LYS A 35 8.38 -20.01 5.09
N ASN A 36 8.68 -18.94 4.36
CA ASN A 36 9.50 -17.82 4.79
C ASN A 36 9.08 -16.53 4.09
N LEU A 37 9.52 -15.38 4.61
CA LEU A 37 9.15 -14.07 4.04
C LEU A 37 9.68 -13.85 2.63
N LYS A 38 10.82 -14.45 2.26
CA LYS A 38 11.40 -14.29 0.91
C LYS A 38 10.48 -14.94 -0.12
N GLU A 39 10.01 -16.15 0.17
CA GLU A 39 9.05 -16.87 -0.66
C GLU A 39 7.69 -16.16 -0.70
N LEU A 40 7.19 -15.72 0.46
CA LEU A 40 5.95 -14.95 0.56
C LEU A 40 5.99 -13.70 -0.33
N ASN A 41 7.05 -12.91 -0.21
CA ASN A 41 7.25 -11.71 -1.02
C ASN A 41 7.29 -11.99 -2.53
N ARG A 42 7.87 -13.13 -2.94
CA ARG A 42 7.92 -13.53 -4.35
C ARG A 42 6.54 -13.93 -4.88
N LEU A 43 5.84 -14.80 -4.16
CA LEU A 43 4.53 -15.31 -4.54
C LEU A 43 3.46 -14.21 -4.51
N GLU A 44 3.46 -13.38 -3.47
CA GLU A 44 2.60 -12.20 -3.38
C GLU A 44 2.80 -11.30 -4.61
N ARG A 45 4.04 -11.00 -5.00
CA ARG A 45 4.30 -10.14 -6.17
C ARG A 45 3.73 -10.73 -7.45
N ILE A 46 3.93 -12.02 -7.69
CA ILE A 46 3.42 -12.70 -8.89
C ILE A 46 1.88 -12.58 -8.97
N ILE A 47 1.20 -12.90 -7.87
CA ILE A 47 -0.26 -12.86 -7.80
C ILE A 47 -0.79 -11.43 -7.92
N THR A 48 -0.21 -10.50 -7.17
CA THR A 48 -0.71 -9.12 -7.11
C THR A 48 -0.48 -8.34 -8.41
N ILE A 49 0.57 -8.63 -9.17
CA ILE A 49 0.76 -8.06 -10.52
C ILE A 49 -0.40 -8.47 -11.43
N GLN A 50 -0.76 -9.75 -11.44
CA GLN A 50 -1.89 -10.24 -12.25
C GLN A 50 -3.20 -9.56 -11.83
N LYS A 51 -3.47 -9.47 -10.53
CA LYS A 51 -4.69 -8.82 -10.02
C LYS A 51 -4.73 -7.32 -10.30
N ILE A 52 -3.60 -6.64 -10.27
CA ILE A 52 -3.53 -5.22 -10.63
C ILE A 52 -3.83 -5.02 -12.11
N ASN A 53 -3.31 -5.88 -13.00
CA ASN A 53 -3.62 -5.82 -14.42
C ASN A 53 -5.12 -6.09 -14.70
N ASP A 54 -5.74 -7.01 -13.95
CA ASP A 54 -7.19 -7.25 -14.03
C ASP A 54 -7.99 -5.97 -13.72
N LEU A 55 -7.53 -5.16 -12.76
CA LEU A 55 -8.20 -3.91 -12.34
C LEU A 55 -8.04 -2.76 -13.36
N ASP A 56 -6.99 -2.77 -14.18
CA ASP A 56 -6.84 -1.80 -15.26
C ASP A 56 -7.89 -2.01 -16.36
N ILE A 57 -8.30 -3.26 -16.55
CA ILE A 57 -9.33 -3.66 -17.53
C ILE A 57 -10.73 -3.51 -16.93
N ASN A 58 -10.95 -4.05 -15.73
CA ASN A 58 -12.24 -4.04 -15.05
C ASN A 58 -12.09 -3.50 -13.61
N PRO A 59 -12.13 -2.17 -13.42
CA PRO A 59 -12.07 -1.55 -12.11
C PRO A 59 -13.18 -2.05 -11.18
N ILE A 60 -12.87 -2.16 -9.87
CA ILE A 60 -13.92 -2.30 -8.87
C ILE A 60 -14.83 -1.08 -8.95
N LYS A 61 -16.14 -1.31 -9.07
CA LYS A 61 -17.13 -0.24 -8.97
C LYS A 61 -17.28 0.17 -7.52
N GLY A 62 -17.17 1.45 -7.24
CA GLY A 62 -17.34 2.00 -5.89
C GLY A 62 -17.50 3.52 -5.92
N ASN A 63 -17.70 4.11 -4.74
CA ASN A 63 -18.05 5.53 -4.59
C ASN A 63 -16.91 6.37 -4.01
N PHE A 64 -15.67 5.89 -4.15
CA PHE A 64 -14.48 6.49 -3.55
C PHE A 64 -14.59 6.73 -2.04
N ASP A 65 -15.21 5.78 -1.33
CA ASP A 65 -15.28 5.74 0.12
C ASP A 65 -14.24 4.76 0.70
N TYR A 66 -14.17 4.67 2.02
CA TYR A 66 -13.23 3.76 2.69
C TYR A 66 -13.51 2.30 2.37
N GLN A 67 -14.78 1.92 2.17
CA GLN A 67 -15.15 0.56 1.78
C GLN A 67 -14.60 0.23 0.38
N HIS A 68 -14.67 1.16 -0.57
CA HIS A 68 -14.08 0.98 -1.90
C HIS A 68 -12.57 0.74 -1.81
N LEU A 69 -11.84 1.45 -0.93
CA LEU A 69 -10.42 1.17 -0.67
C LEU A 69 -10.20 -0.25 -0.14
N LYS A 70 -11.03 -0.70 0.81
CA LYS A 70 -10.99 -2.07 1.37
C LYS A 70 -11.29 -3.12 0.30
N ASP A 71 -12.22 -2.84 -0.62
CA ASP A 71 -12.58 -3.75 -1.72
C ASP A 71 -11.46 -3.88 -2.75
N ILE A 72 -10.77 -2.78 -3.09
CA ILE A 72 -9.55 -2.83 -3.92
C ILE A 72 -8.49 -3.69 -3.23
N HIS A 73 -8.25 -3.47 -1.92
CA HIS A 73 -7.28 -4.28 -1.18
C HIS A 73 -7.68 -5.77 -1.18
N LYS A 74 -8.95 -6.07 -0.91
CA LYS A 74 -9.48 -7.44 -0.98
C LYS A 74 -9.22 -8.06 -2.35
N PHE A 75 -9.52 -7.35 -3.43
CA PHE A 75 -9.35 -7.88 -4.77
C PHE A 75 -7.89 -8.24 -5.08
N ILE A 76 -6.96 -7.35 -4.69
CA ILE A 76 -5.52 -7.54 -4.94
C ILE A 76 -4.97 -8.71 -4.11
N PHE A 77 -5.39 -8.85 -2.85
CA PHE A 77 -4.72 -9.72 -1.87
C PHE A 77 -5.51 -10.96 -1.43
N LYS A 78 -6.75 -11.20 -1.90
CA LYS A 78 -7.61 -12.32 -1.44
C LYS A 78 -7.03 -13.73 -1.63
N TYR A 79 -6.05 -13.89 -2.52
CA TYR A 79 -5.34 -15.16 -2.72
C TYR A 79 -3.99 -15.22 -2.00
N VAL A 80 -3.60 -14.14 -1.30
CA VAL A 80 -2.33 -14.04 -0.58
C VAL A 80 -2.55 -14.05 0.92
N TYR A 81 -3.52 -13.30 1.44
CA TYR A 81 -3.70 -13.10 2.87
C TYR A 81 -5.13 -13.39 3.33
N VAL A 82 -5.26 -14.02 4.49
CA VAL A 82 -6.57 -14.21 5.15
C VAL A 82 -7.24 -12.89 5.52
N PHE A 83 -6.46 -11.83 5.76
CA PHE A 83 -6.94 -10.51 6.15
C PHE A 83 -7.28 -9.60 4.95
N ALA A 84 -7.29 -10.12 3.72
CA ALA A 84 -7.52 -9.29 2.53
C ALA A 84 -8.87 -8.55 2.59
N GLY A 85 -8.81 -7.23 2.74
CA GLY A 85 -9.98 -6.34 2.80
C GLY A 85 -10.35 -5.92 4.23
N PHE A 86 -9.71 -6.51 5.22
CA PHE A 86 -9.77 -6.06 6.60
C PHE A 86 -8.67 -5.04 6.85
N ASP A 87 -9.01 -3.97 7.56
CA ASP A 87 -7.98 -3.08 8.06
C ASP A 87 -7.30 -3.69 9.28
N ARG A 88 -6.21 -3.07 9.73
CA ARG A 88 -5.38 -3.63 10.78
C ARG A 88 -6.07 -3.58 12.14
N ALA A 89 -7.05 -2.71 12.34
CA ALA A 89 -7.88 -2.71 13.54
C ALA A 89 -8.83 -3.91 13.56
N ASP A 90 -9.45 -4.23 12.43
CA ASP A 90 -10.33 -5.41 12.28
C ASP A 90 -9.63 -6.73 12.65
N ILE A 91 -8.30 -6.81 12.47
CA ILE A 91 -7.49 -8.00 12.81
C ILE A 91 -6.73 -7.87 14.15
N GLY A 92 -7.12 -6.90 14.99
CA GLY A 92 -6.62 -6.78 16.37
C GLY A 92 -5.35 -5.93 16.55
N LEU A 93 -4.80 -5.32 15.49
CA LEU A 93 -3.66 -4.40 15.59
C LEU A 93 -4.13 -2.98 15.93
N GLN A 94 -4.59 -2.82 17.18
CA GLN A 94 -5.21 -1.59 17.70
C GLN A 94 -4.21 -0.50 18.11
N GLY A 95 -2.94 -0.84 18.35
CA GLY A 95 -1.94 0.07 18.91
C GLY A 95 -1.20 0.94 17.87
N ALA A 96 -0.03 1.44 18.29
CA ALA A 96 0.88 2.17 17.42
C ALA A 96 1.36 1.30 16.24
N PHE A 97 1.56 1.93 15.08
CA PHE A 97 2.03 1.27 13.88
C PHE A 97 3.12 2.13 13.25
N LEU A 98 4.29 1.54 13.00
CA LEU A 98 5.47 2.27 12.55
C LEU A 98 6.15 1.57 11.37
N LYS A 99 6.79 2.36 10.53
CA LYS A 99 7.72 1.89 9.50
C LYS A 99 8.94 2.79 9.48
N GLY A 100 10.06 2.29 10.02
CA GLY A 100 11.22 3.14 10.32
C GLY A 100 10.83 4.23 11.32
N ASN A 101 11.11 5.49 10.98
CA ASN A 101 10.77 6.65 11.82
C ASN A 101 9.36 7.21 11.56
N GLN A 102 8.61 6.62 10.62
CA GLN A 102 7.26 7.09 10.31
C GLN A 102 6.24 6.45 11.24
N HIS A 103 5.47 7.30 11.92
CA HIS A 103 4.31 6.91 12.72
C HIS A 103 3.05 7.02 11.87
N PHE A 104 2.21 5.99 11.93
CA PHE A 104 0.88 5.99 11.32
C PHE A 104 -0.19 6.17 12.39
N VAL A 105 -1.42 6.43 11.94
CA VAL A 105 -2.60 6.50 12.82
C VAL A 105 -2.65 5.26 13.73
N PRO A 106 -2.89 5.37 15.04
CA PRO A 106 -3.08 4.18 15.88
C PRO A 106 -4.26 3.32 15.39
N GLY A 107 -4.19 2.00 15.53
CA GLY A 107 -5.23 1.10 15.00
C GLY A 107 -6.63 1.43 15.52
N ASN A 108 -6.76 1.71 16.80
CA ASN A 108 -8.00 2.11 17.47
C ASN A 108 -8.59 3.43 16.93
N GLU A 109 -7.80 4.26 16.26
CA GLU A 109 -8.24 5.54 15.66
C GLU A 109 -8.53 5.43 14.15
N ILE A 110 -8.26 4.28 13.50
CA ILE A 110 -8.47 4.11 12.04
C ILE A 110 -9.90 4.46 11.63
N LYS A 111 -10.91 3.97 12.37
CA LYS A 111 -12.31 4.21 12.04
C LYS A 111 -12.66 5.70 12.03
N LYS A 112 -12.13 6.46 12.99
CA LYS A 112 -12.35 7.91 13.10
C LYS A 112 -11.67 8.65 11.94
N TYR A 113 -10.38 8.43 11.73
CA TYR A 113 -9.63 9.16 10.70
C TYR A 113 -10.01 8.75 9.28
N SER A 114 -10.34 7.47 9.03
CA SER A 114 -10.89 7.06 7.74
C SER A 114 -12.20 7.79 7.44
N LYS A 115 -13.11 7.92 8.42
CA LYS A 115 -14.33 8.70 8.22
C LYS A 115 -14.04 10.15 7.83
N ILE A 116 -13.17 10.83 8.57
CA ILE A 116 -12.79 12.23 8.30
C ILE A 116 -12.25 12.37 6.87
N ILE A 117 -11.21 11.59 6.53
CA ILE A 117 -10.51 11.68 5.24
C ILE A 117 -11.47 11.45 4.06
N PHE A 118 -12.36 10.46 4.17
CA PHE A 118 -13.25 10.10 3.06
C PHE A 118 -14.50 10.99 2.97
N ASP A 119 -14.96 11.56 4.09
CA ASP A 119 -16.01 12.59 4.08
C ASP A 119 -15.49 13.88 3.44
N GLU A 120 -14.28 14.32 3.79
CA GLU A 120 -13.62 15.50 3.18
C GLU A 120 -13.41 15.30 1.66
N LEU A 121 -13.00 14.11 1.22
CA LEU A 121 -12.89 13.80 -0.21
C LEU A 121 -14.24 13.96 -0.94
N LYS A 122 -15.33 13.53 -0.31
CA LYS A 122 -16.68 13.65 -0.85
C LYS A 122 -17.12 15.12 -0.91
N GLU A 123 -16.86 15.91 0.14
CA GLU A 123 -17.13 17.35 0.18
C GLU A 123 -16.37 18.11 -0.92
N GLN A 124 -15.15 17.67 -1.24
CA GLN A 124 -14.35 18.18 -2.36
C GLN A 124 -14.84 17.69 -3.74
N ASN A 125 -16.04 17.10 -3.82
CA ASN A 125 -16.64 16.52 -5.01
C ASN A 125 -15.69 15.54 -5.72
N TYR A 126 -14.96 14.71 -4.96
CA TYR A 126 -14.01 13.73 -5.49
C TYR A 126 -12.98 14.36 -6.42
N LEU A 127 -12.57 15.60 -6.10
CA LEU A 127 -11.61 16.42 -6.84
C LEU A 127 -12.06 16.86 -8.26
N LYS A 128 -13.31 16.59 -8.64
CA LYS A 128 -13.86 16.95 -9.98
C LYS A 128 -13.92 18.45 -10.24
N ASN A 129 -13.99 19.26 -9.18
CA ASN A 129 -14.10 20.72 -9.27
C ASN A 129 -12.73 21.42 -9.35
N SER A 130 -11.65 20.68 -9.61
CA SER A 130 -10.32 21.26 -9.75
C SER A 130 -10.27 22.20 -10.97
N LYS A 131 -9.86 23.46 -10.77
CA LYS A 131 -9.87 24.50 -11.81
C LYS A 131 -8.84 24.25 -12.91
N ASP A 132 -7.70 23.69 -12.54
CA ASP A 132 -6.58 23.39 -13.43
C ASP A 132 -5.76 22.20 -12.89
N LEU A 133 -4.72 21.82 -13.64
CA LEU A 133 -3.84 20.72 -13.27
C LEU A 133 -3.09 20.96 -11.96
N ASN A 134 -2.72 22.20 -11.64
CA ASN A 134 -1.97 22.53 -10.42
C ASN A 134 -2.85 22.35 -9.19
N GLN A 135 -4.09 22.81 -9.25
CA GLN A 135 -5.06 22.62 -8.18
C GLN A 135 -5.40 21.14 -8.00
N PHE A 136 -5.59 20.40 -9.10
CA PHE A 136 -5.82 18.96 -9.04
C PHE A 136 -4.63 18.22 -8.40
N ALA A 137 -3.41 18.55 -8.81
CA ALA A 137 -2.19 17.95 -8.28
C ALA A 137 -2.04 18.23 -6.77
N LYS A 138 -2.28 19.48 -6.35
CA LYS A 138 -2.25 19.87 -4.93
C LYS A 138 -3.28 19.11 -4.10
N ASN A 139 -4.53 19.07 -4.54
CA ASN A 139 -5.59 18.37 -3.81
C ASN A 139 -5.33 16.86 -3.74
N THR A 140 -4.86 16.27 -4.83
CA THR A 140 -4.48 14.86 -4.88
C THR A 140 -3.31 14.58 -3.92
N ALA A 141 -2.30 15.44 -3.88
CA ALA A 141 -1.16 15.29 -2.97
C ALA A 141 -1.58 15.34 -1.49
N ASN A 142 -2.48 16.28 -1.13
CA ASN A 142 -3.03 16.37 0.21
C ASN A 142 -3.76 15.08 0.61
N PHE A 143 -4.67 14.61 -0.24
CA PHE A 143 -5.40 13.37 0.02
C PHE A 143 -4.47 12.15 0.09
N MET A 144 -3.45 12.07 -0.77
CA MET A 144 -2.43 11.02 -0.72
C MET A 144 -1.62 11.04 0.58
N MET A 145 -1.29 12.22 1.09
CA MET A 145 -0.57 12.38 2.36
C MET A 145 -1.41 11.84 3.53
N GLU A 146 -2.68 12.22 3.61
CA GLU A 146 -3.61 11.76 4.64
C GLU A 146 -3.84 10.25 4.56
N LEU A 147 -4.06 9.73 3.36
CA LEU A 147 -4.27 8.32 3.13
C LEU A 147 -3.01 7.49 3.46
N ASN A 148 -1.81 8.05 3.20
CA ASN A 148 -0.54 7.44 3.60
C ASN A 148 -0.37 7.43 5.12
N ALA A 149 -0.78 8.49 5.82
CA ALA A 149 -0.76 8.57 7.28
C ALA A 149 -1.75 7.59 7.95
N LEU A 150 -2.92 7.39 7.33
CA LEU A 150 -3.92 6.40 7.79
C LEU A 150 -3.34 4.99 7.82
N HIS A 151 -2.64 4.60 6.74
CA HIS A 151 -1.98 3.30 6.57
C HIS A 151 -2.83 2.11 7.09
N PRO A 152 -4.06 1.94 6.56
CA PRO A 152 -5.07 1.14 7.21
C PRO A 152 -4.79 -0.37 7.21
N PHE A 153 -3.98 -0.90 6.29
CA PHE A 153 -3.77 -2.33 6.15
C PHE A 153 -2.47 -2.81 6.80
N ARG A 154 -2.39 -4.11 7.14
CA ARG A 154 -1.15 -4.73 7.64
C ARG A 154 -0.02 -4.75 6.60
N GLU A 155 -0.37 -4.98 5.34
CA GLU A 155 0.53 -4.97 4.19
C GLU A 155 -0.28 -4.54 2.96
N GLY A 156 0.36 -4.05 1.90
CA GLY A 156 -0.30 -3.75 0.64
C GLY A 156 -0.78 -2.32 0.47
N ASN A 157 -0.67 -1.47 1.49
CA ASN A 157 -1.13 -0.07 1.49
C ASN A 157 -0.77 0.69 0.21
N GLY A 158 0.52 0.79 -0.13
CA GLY A 158 0.94 1.58 -1.30
C GLY A 158 0.39 1.06 -2.64
N ARG A 159 0.15 -0.25 -2.78
CA ARG A 159 -0.43 -0.83 -4.01
C ARG A 159 -1.91 -0.48 -4.12
N THR A 160 -2.66 -0.68 -3.05
CA THR A 160 -4.07 -0.30 -2.97
C THR A 160 -4.27 1.20 -3.20
N GLN A 161 -3.48 2.04 -2.52
CA GLN A 161 -3.54 3.50 -2.65
C GLN A 161 -3.29 3.97 -4.09
N ARG A 162 -2.25 3.45 -4.76
CA ARG A 162 -1.98 3.82 -6.16
C ARG A 162 -3.15 3.52 -7.09
N ILE A 163 -3.80 2.37 -6.94
CA ILE A 163 -4.96 2.02 -7.75
C ILE A 163 -6.14 2.94 -7.45
N PHE A 164 -6.45 3.17 -6.18
CA PHE A 164 -7.52 4.08 -5.76
C PHE A 164 -7.30 5.49 -6.32
N ILE A 165 -6.08 6.03 -6.19
CA ILE A 165 -5.73 7.38 -6.66
C ILE A 165 -5.77 7.47 -8.19
N ASN A 166 -5.32 6.45 -8.91
CA ASN A 166 -5.43 6.42 -10.37
C ASN A 166 -6.89 6.44 -10.84
N GLN A 167 -7.77 5.68 -10.18
CA GLN A 167 -9.20 5.67 -10.48
C GLN A 167 -9.87 7.00 -10.11
N LEU A 168 -9.49 7.60 -8.98
CA LEU A 168 -9.96 8.91 -8.55
C LEU A 168 -9.59 10.00 -9.57
N ALA A 169 -8.33 10.00 -10.02
CA ALA A 169 -7.86 10.92 -11.05
C ALA A 169 -8.64 10.77 -12.35
N LYS A 170 -8.85 9.52 -12.80
CA LYS A 170 -9.64 9.23 -14.01
C LYS A 170 -11.09 9.73 -13.89
N ASN A 171 -11.69 9.58 -12.71
CA ASN A 171 -13.04 10.08 -12.41
C ASN A 171 -13.11 11.62 -12.40
N ALA A 172 -12.01 12.31 -12.10
CA ALA A 172 -11.87 13.76 -12.21
C ALA A 172 -11.43 14.26 -13.59
N GLY A 173 -11.28 13.37 -14.59
CA GLY A 173 -10.86 13.73 -15.96
C GLY A 173 -9.34 13.81 -16.15
N TYR A 174 -8.55 13.43 -15.16
CA TYR A 174 -7.08 13.44 -15.20
C TYR A 174 -6.50 12.04 -15.37
N ARG A 175 -5.23 11.97 -15.77
CA ARG A 175 -4.48 10.70 -15.82
C ARG A 175 -3.13 10.89 -15.15
N LEU A 176 -2.83 10.04 -14.17
CA LEU A 176 -1.50 9.95 -13.59
C LEU A 176 -0.63 9.07 -14.49
N LYS A 177 0.52 9.59 -14.89
CA LYS A 177 1.54 8.80 -15.57
C LYS A 177 2.57 8.34 -14.54
N PRO A 178 2.82 7.03 -14.42
CA PRO A 178 3.90 6.56 -13.55
C PRO A 178 5.23 7.15 -14.04
N TYR A 179 6.02 7.69 -13.12
CA TYR A 179 7.39 8.05 -13.42
C TYR A 179 8.20 6.76 -13.58
N ILE A 180 8.53 6.42 -14.82
CA ILE A 180 9.48 5.35 -15.13
C ILE A 180 10.86 5.98 -15.07
N LYS A 181 11.59 5.77 -13.96
CA LYS A 181 13.02 6.11 -13.91
C LYS A 181 13.72 5.28 -14.98
N ARG A 182 14.02 5.87 -16.13
CA ARG A 182 14.79 5.21 -17.18
C ARG A 182 16.15 4.88 -16.58
N LYS A 183 16.57 3.61 -16.67
CA LYS A 183 17.84 3.12 -16.10
C LYS A 183 19.09 3.66 -16.85
N TYR A 184 18.94 4.71 -17.67
CA TYR A 184 19.96 5.26 -18.57
C TYR A 184 19.86 6.78 -18.75
N ASP A 185 19.42 7.56 -17.75
CA ASP A 185 19.68 9.01 -17.77
C ASP A 185 21.10 9.27 -17.24
N ASN A 186 22.08 9.10 -18.13
CA ASN A 186 23.41 9.66 -17.94
C ASN A 186 23.33 11.17 -18.14
N GLY A 187 23.45 11.93 -17.05
CA GLY A 187 23.90 13.31 -17.11
C GLY A 187 22.90 14.35 -16.63
N LEU A 188 23.31 15.03 -15.57
CA LEU A 188 23.00 16.44 -15.25
C LEU A 188 21.53 16.84 -15.26
N HIS A 189 20.83 16.64 -14.15
CA HIS A 189 20.06 17.74 -13.56
C HIS A 189 20.01 17.56 -12.04
N ARG A 190 20.44 18.62 -11.33
CA ARG A 190 20.42 18.71 -9.87
C ARG A 190 18.99 18.55 -9.38
N SER A 191 18.73 17.50 -8.62
CA SER A 191 17.46 17.25 -7.97
C SER A 191 17.32 18.07 -6.69
N PHE A 192 16.20 18.77 -6.54
CA PHE A 192 15.64 19.10 -5.23
C PHE A 192 14.48 18.15 -4.96
N SER A 193 14.51 17.48 -3.81
CA SER A 193 13.39 16.75 -3.22
C SER A 193 12.58 17.70 -2.34
N ALA A 194 11.26 17.66 -2.46
CA ALA A 194 10.34 18.03 -1.39
C ALA A 194 9.83 16.74 -0.73
#